data_AF-A0A9E6CPL9-F1
#
_entry.id   AF-A0A9E6CPL9-F1
#
_cell.length_a   1.000
_cell.length_b   1.000
_cell.length_c   1.000
_cell.angle_alpha   90.00
_cell.angle_beta   90.00
_cell.angle_gamma   90.00
#
_symmetry.space_group_name_H-M   'P 1'
#
loop_
_entity.id
_entity.type
_entity.pdbx_description
1 polymer ?
#
loop_
_entity_poly.entity_id
_entity_poly.type
_entity_poly.pdbx_seq_one_letter_code
_entity_poly.pdbx_strand_id
1 'polypeptide(L)'
;MDKIEMSSTSNYNWKFFLKLFVSIVIGLATLLGFLFVFNDFLDNKIENKITDNEYIYKLSKTLRPFCIFYKKDGVIFYDHGIYKVHIDSIEIKYNTSKKDRQNEIYVYTKNYLQIAPLVEYIGPNAVVIFKPKRLKNNVWLYNFKELGTHTTNRQFDEFFRLEILK
;
A
#
# COMPACT_ATOMS: atom_id res chain seq x y z
N MET A 1 -19.28 -63.79 58.04
CA MET A 1 -20.02 -62.52 57.90
C MET A 1 -18.96 -61.44 57.92
N ASP A 2 -18.55 -60.91 56.77
CA ASP A 2 -17.71 -59.71 56.71
C ASP A 2 -18.32 -58.76 55.69
N LYS A 3 -18.89 -57.66 56.19
CA LYS A 3 -19.43 -56.58 55.37
C LYS A 3 -18.48 -55.38 55.45
N ILE A 4 -17.80 -55.17 54.33
CA ILE A 4 -17.68 -53.89 53.61
C ILE A 4 -17.20 -52.70 54.46
N GLU A 5 -15.89 -52.49 54.48
CA GLU A 5 -15.28 -51.16 54.56
C GLU A 5 -14.60 -50.83 53.23
N MET A 6 -15.38 -50.45 52.22
CA MET A 6 -14.82 -50.13 50.89
C MET A 6 -15.57 -48.99 50.18
N SER A 7 -16.04 -47.98 50.92
CA SER A 7 -16.78 -46.84 50.34
C SER A 7 -16.19 -45.45 50.61
N SER A 8 -15.20 -45.29 51.48
CA SER A 8 -14.69 -43.95 51.86
C SER A 8 -13.59 -43.39 50.94
N THR A 9 -12.86 -44.24 50.21
CA THR A 9 -11.73 -43.83 49.34
C THR A 9 -12.18 -43.30 47.97
N SER A 10 -13.32 -43.77 47.46
CA SER A 10 -13.89 -43.35 46.16
C SER A 10 -14.24 -41.86 46.11
N ASN A 11 -14.88 -41.36 47.19
CA ASN A 11 -15.33 -39.96 47.26
C ASN A 11 -14.17 -38.95 47.34
N TYR A 12 -13.00 -39.38 47.84
CA TYR A 12 -11.83 -38.50 47.95
C TYR A 12 -11.15 -38.29 46.60
N ASN A 13 -11.01 -39.38 45.82
CA ASN A 13 -10.45 -39.33 44.48
C ASN A 13 -11.32 -38.48 43.53
N TRP A 14 -12.65 -38.62 43.60
CA TRP A 14 -13.56 -37.83 42.77
C TRP A 14 -13.43 -36.32 43.01
N LYS A 15 -13.36 -35.88 44.28
CA LYS A 15 -13.17 -34.47 44.62
C LYS A 15 -11.83 -33.93 44.15
N PHE A 16 -10.78 -34.77 44.17
CA PHE A 16 -9.47 -34.40 43.64
C PHE A 16 -9.49 -34.20 42.12
N PHE A 17 -10.07 -35.15 41.38
CA PHE A 17 -10.20 -35.03 39.91
C PHE A 17 -11.08 -33.84 39.51
N LEU A 18 -12.17 -33.58 40.22
CA LEU A 18 -13.04 -32.44 39.97
C LEU A 18 -12.29 -31.11 40.16
N LYS A 19 -11.50 -30.98 41.24
CA LYS A 19 -10.67 -29.80 41.48
C LYS A 19 -9.62 -29.61 40.39
N LEU A 20 -8.96 -30.69 39.98
CA LEU A 20 -7.96 -30.65 38.91
C LEU A 20 -8.58 -30.22 37.57
N PHE A 21 -9.75 -30.76 37.24
CA PHE A 21 -10.49 -30.40 36.03
C PHE A 21 -10.92 -28.92 36.04
N VAL A 22 -11.49 -28.43 37.15
CA VAL A 22 -11.88 -27.02 37.29
C VAL A 22 -10.68 -26.09 37.15
N SER A 23 -9.54 -26.42 37.77
CA SER A 23 -8.31 -25.63 37.64
C SER A 23 -7.80 -25.57 36.19
N ILE A 24 -7.88 -26.68 35.44
CA ILE A 24 -7.49 -26.71 34.02
C ILE A 24 -8.42 -25.82 33.18
N VAL A 25 -9.73 -25.91 33.40
CA VAL A 25 -10.72 -25.11 32.67
C VAL A 25 -10.53 -23.61 32.94
N ILE A 26 -10.30 -23.22 34.20
CA ILE A 26 -10.01 -21.83 34.57
C ILE A 26 -8.70 -21.36 33.93
N GLY A 27 -7.67 -22.20 33.92
CA GLY A 27 -6.39 -21.89 33.27
C GLY A 27 -6.55 -21.63 31.78
N LEU A 28 -7.30 -22.49 31.08
CA LEU A 28 -7.59 -22.33 29.65
C LEU A 28 -8.43 -21.08 29.36
N ALA A 29 -9.46 -20.81 30.17
CA ALA A 29 -10.28 -19.61 30.02
C ALA A 29 -9.46 -18.33 30.22
N THR A 30 -8.54 -18.32 31.19
CA THR A 30 -7.64 -17.19 31.46
C THR A 30 -6.65 -16.98 30.31
N LEU A 31 -6.09 -18.06 29.77
CA LEU A 31 -5.18 -18.00 28.62
C LEU A 31 -5.87 -17.43 27.38
N LEU A 32 -7.08 -17.92 27.09
CA LEU A 32 -7.87 -17.41 25.98
C LEU A 32 -8.23 -15.93 26.18
N GLY A 33 -8.68 -15.55 27.38
CA GLY A 33 -8.95 -14.16 27.72
C GLY A 33 -7.74 -13.25 27.53
N PHE A 34 -6.55 -13.71 27.93
CA PHE A 34 -5.30 -12.98 27.70
C PHE A 34 -5.00 -12.81 26.21
N LEU A 35 -5.16 -13.85 25.40
CA LEU A 35 -4.93 -13.77 23.95
C LEU A 35 -5.85 -12.76 23.27
N PHE A 36 -7.13 -12.71 23.64
CA PHE A 36 -8.07 -11.72 23.10
C PHE A 36 -7.67 -10.29 23.47
N VAL A 37 -7.41 -10.01 24.75
CA VAL A 37 -7.01 -8.67 25.21
C VAL A 37 -5.66 -8.26 24.60
N PHE A 38 -4.74 -9.20 24.43
CA PHE A 38 -3.44 -8.94 23.80
C PHE A 38 -3.59 -8.60 22.32
N ASN A 39 -4.48 -9.27 21.60
CA ASN A 39 -4.75 -8.95 20.20
C ASN A 39 -5.35 -7.55 20.05
N ASP A 40 -6.37 -7.22 20.86
CA ASP A 40 -6.96 -5.88 20.87
C ASP A 40 -5.94 -4.81 21.26
N PHE A 41 -5.01 -5.11 22.16
CA PHE A 41 -3.92 -4.20 22.52
C PHE A 41 -2.95 -3.96 21.35
N LEU A 42 -2.63 -5.01 20.59
CA LEU A 42 -1.79 -4.88 19.38
C LEU A 42 -2.48 -4.05 18.31
N ASP A 43 -3.76 -4.33 18.03
CA ASP A 43 -4.55 -3.60 17.04
C ASP A 43 -4.65 -2.12 17.41
N ASN A 44 -4.99 -1.81 18.67
CA ASN A 44 -5.00 -0.44 19.17
C ASN A 44 -3.64 0.24 19.09
N LYS A 45 -2.54 -0.48 19.39
CA LYS A 45 -1.19 0.09 19.30
C LYS A 45 -0.76 0.36 17.86
N ILE A 46 -1.19 -0.49 16.92
CA ILE A 46 -0.96 -0.32 15.49
C ILE A 46 -1.77 0.88 14.99
N GLU A 47 -3.06 0.94 15.31
CA GLU A 47 -3.95 2.02 14.88
C GLU A 47 -3.48 3.39 15.41
N ASN A 48 -3.08 3.46 16.69
CA ASN A 48 -2.50 4.67 17.29
C ASN A 48 -1.17 5.08 16.62
N LYS A 49 -0.36 4.13 16.15
CA LYS A 49 0.89 4.45 15.42
C LYS A 49 0.65 4.85 13.97
N ILE A 50 -0.37 4.30 13.31
CA ILE A 50 -0.73 4.67 11.94
C ILE A 50 -1.36 6.06 11.91
N THR A 51 -2.05 6.47 12.97
CA THR A 51 -2.65 7.81 13.11
C THR A 51 -1.70 8.86 13.71
N ASP A 52 -0.52 8.46 14.18
CA ASP A 52 0.51 9.38 14.66
C ASP A 52 1.10 10.21 13.50
N ASN A 53 0.80 11.51 13.53
CA ASN A 53 1.28 12.48 12.54
C ASN A 53 2.81 12.52 12.43
N GLU A 54 3.56 12.26 13.52
CA GLU A 54 5.02 12.25 13.47
C GLU A 54 5.55 11.02 12.74
N TYR A 55 4.90 9.87 12.92
CA TYR A 55 5.22 8.63 12.21
C TYR A 55 4.88 8.75 10.72
N ILE A 56 3.70 9.27 10.36
CA ILE A 56 3.31 9.56 8.97
C ILE A 56 4.31 10.54 8.33
N TYR A 57 4.75 11.57 9.07
CA TYR A 57 5.72 12.53 8.57
C TYR A 57 7.11 11.92 8.35
N LYS A 58 7.57 11.04 9.25
CA LYS A 58 8.82 10.27 9.04
C LYS A 58 8.70 9.30 7.87
N LEU A 59 7.55 8.63 7.71
CA LEU A 59 7.27 7.73 6.60
C LEU A 59 7.25 8.49 5.27
N SER A 60 6.55 9.63 5.20
CA SER A 60 6.48 10.46 4.00
C SER A 60 7.77 11.21 3.68
N LYS A 61 8.67 11.42 4.66
CA LYS A 61 10.06 11.81 4.38
C LYS A 61 10.87 10.69 3.74
N THR A 62 10.56 9.44 4.09
CA THR A 62 11.24 8.24 3.58
C THR A 62 10.69 7.82 2.21
N LEU A 63 9.38 7.95 2.01
CA LEU A 63 8.69 7.68 0.76
C LEU A 63 8.85 8.88 -0.18
N ARG A 64 9.25 8.62 -1.42
CA ARG A 64 9.36 9.67 -2.43
C ARG A 64 7.95 10.11 -2.86
N PRO A 65 7.64 11.42 -2.89
CA PRO A 65 6.32 11.89 -3.33
C PRO A 65 6.05 11.44 -4.78
N PHE A 66 4.87 10.86 -5.00
CA PHE A 66 4.45 10.41 -6.32
C PHE A 66 2.95 10.66 -6.56
N CYS A 67 2.53 10.65 -7.82
CA CYS A 67 1.13 10.54 -8.19
C CYS A 67 0.97 9.49 -9.28
N ILE A 68 -0.25 8.97 -9.38
CA ILE A 68 -0.70 8.10 -10.45
C ILE A 68 -1.77 8.84 -11.22
N PHE A 69 -1.66 8.86 -12.54
CA PHE A 69 -2.62 9.51 -13.42
C PHE A 69 -2.97 8.62 -14.60
N TYR A 70 -4.19 8.78 -15.10
CA TYR A 70 -4.68 8.03 -16.24
C TYR A 70 -3.88 8.40 -17.49
N LYS A 71 -3.42 7.38 -18.21
CA LYS A 71 -2.71 7.58 -19.49
C LYS A 71 -3.60 8.36 -20.47
N LYS A 72 -4.88 8.00 -20.57
CA LYS A 72 -5.83 8.54 -21.56
C LYS A 72 -5.96 10.07 -21.56
N ASP A 73 -6.01 10.70 -20.39
CA ASP A 73 -6.39 12.11 -20.25
C ASP A 73 -5.54 12.90 -19.26
N GLY A 74 -4.59 12.26 -18.56
CA GLY A 74 -3.75 12.93 -17.58
C GLY A 74 -4.46 13.19 -16.24
N VAL A 75 -5.69 12.70 -16.06
CA VAL A 75 -6.44 12.90 -14.82
C VAL A 75 -5.76 12.14 -13.69
N ILE A 76 -5.57 12.81 -12.55
CA ILE A 76 -4.95 12.22 -11.38
C ILE A 76 -5.89 11.18 -10.77
N PHE A 77 -5.43 9.95 -10.69
CA PHE A 77 -6.11 8.85 -10.02
C PHE A 77 -5.75 8.80 -8.53
N TYR A 78 -4.49 9.04 -8.21
CA TYR A 78 -3.98 9.01 -6.84
C TYR A 78 -2.86 10.03 -6.66
N ASP A 79 -2.87 10.77 -5.54
CA ASP A 79 -1.84 11.74 -5.18
C ASP A 79 -1.24 11.40 -3.81
N HIS A 80 0.06 11.17 -3.78
CA HIS A 80 0.85 11.00 -2.55
C HIS A 80 1.58 12.29 -2.17
N GLY A 81 0.90 13.42 -2.27
CA GLY A 81 1.38 14.75 -1.88
C GLY A 81 2.29 15.44 -2.89
N ILE A 82 2.45 14.89 -4.10
CA ILE A 82 3.29 15.50 -5.14
C ILE A 82 2.59 16.71 -5.77
N TYR A 83 1.27 16.66 -5.95
CA TYR A 83 0.53 17.68 -6.70
C TYR A 83 0.42 18.99 -5.93
N LYS A 84 0.21 18.91 -4.61
CA LYS A 84 0.14 20.11 -3.77
C LYS A 84 1.47 20.89 -3.78
N VAL A 85 2.60 20.19 -3.74
CA VAL A 85 3.92 20.80 -3.46
C VAL A 85 4.75 21.06 -4.72
N HIS A 86 4.71 20.15 -5.70
CA HIS A 86 5.68 20.12 -6.80
C HIS A 86 5.07 20.31 -8.18
N ILE A 87 3.84 19.82 -8.43
CA ILE A 87 3.24 19.77 -9.78
C ILE A 87 2.08 20.74 -9.89
N ASP A 88 2.09 21.56 -10.93
CA ASP A 88 0.99 22.48 -11.25
C ASP A 88 -0.05 21.78 -12.14
N SER A 89 0.39 21.15 -13.22
CA SER A 89 -0.47 20.38 -14.12
C SER A 89 0.30 19.31 -14.88
N ILE A 90 -0.43 18.34 -15.42
CA ILE A 90 0.08 17.29 -16.30
C ILE A 90 -0.78 17.32 -17.56
N GLU A 91 -0.14 17.40 -18.74
CA GLU A 91 -0.82 17.33 -20.03
C GLU A 91 -0.26 16.18 -20.86
N ILE A 92 -1.13 15.41 -21.49
CA ILE A 92 -0.74 14.31 -22.39
C ILE A 92 -1.20 14.66 -23.80
N LYS A 93 -0.26 14.68 -24.75
CA LYS A 93 -0.52 14.95 -26.15
C LYS A 93 -0.27 13.70 -26.98
N TYR A 94 -1.37 13.19 -27.55
CA TYR A 94 -1.36 12.09 -28.50
C TYR A 94 -1.26 12.61 -29.91
N ASN A 95 -0.25 12.17 -30.64
CA ASN A 95 -0.06 12.62 -32.00
C ASN A 95 -0.66 11.62 -33.01
N THR A 96 -1.88 11.90 -33.45
CA THR A 96 -2.68 11.02 -34.31
C THR A 96 -2.28 11.02 -35.79
N SER A 97 -1.38 11.92 -36.22
CA SER A 97 -1.26 12.26 -37.64
C SER A 97 -0.10 11.59 -38.42
N LYS A 98 0.79 10.80 -37.80
CA LYS A 98 1.83 10.06 -38.54
C LYS A 98 2.18 8.71 -37.88
N LYS A 99 2.46 7.72 -38.74
CA LYS A 99 2.75 6.29 -38.49
C LYS A 99 3.93 5.98 -37.55
N ASP A 100 4.61 6.99 -37.01
CA ASP A 100 5.85 6.81 -36.24
C ASP A 100 6.07 7.87 -35.14
N ARG A 101 4.99 8.46 -34.61
CA ARG A 101 5.12 9.57 -33.66
C ARG A 101 5.18 9.12 -32.20
N GLN A 102 6.13 9.74 -31.50
CA GLN A 102 6.26 9.72 -30.06
C GLN A 102 5.08 10.48 -29.46
N ASN A 103 4.47 9.91 -28.42
CA ASN A 103 3.52 10.61 -27.58
C ASN A 103 4.28 11.46 -26.57
N GLU A 104 3.65 12.52 -26.07
CA GLU A 104 4.32 13.52 -25.25
C GLU A 104 3.57 13.71 -23.94
N ILE A 105 4.30 13.70 -22.82
CA ILE A 105 3.78 14.08 -21.50
C ILE A 105 4.49 15.36 -21.09
N TYR A 106 3.73 16.40 -20.79
CA TYR A 106 4.21 17.65 -20.24
C TYR A 106 3.87 17.70 -18.76
N VAL A 107 4.91 17.86 -17.94
CA VAL A 107 4.80 17.98 -16.49
C VAL A 107 5.20 19.39 -16.12
N TYR A 108 4.23 20.20 -15.71
CA TYR A 108 4.43 21.58 -15.28
C TYR A 108 4.71 21.58 -13.79
N THR A 109 5.86 22.09 -13.37
CA THR A 109 6.26 22.07 -11.96
C THR A 109 6.18 23.46 -11.35
N LYS A 110 5.64 23.55 -10.13
CA LYS A 110 5.50 24.83 -9.40
C LYS A 110 6.85 25.47 -9.10
N ASN A 111 7.83 24.61 -8.81
CA ASN A 111 9.19 25.00 -8.43
C ASN A 111 10.20 24.42 -9.41
N TYR A 112 11.37 25.04 -9.47
CA TYR A 112 12.52 24.50 -10.22
C TYR A 112 12.93 23.16 -9.63
N LEU A 113 12.96 22.10 -10.45
CA LEU A 113 13.54 20.81 -10.10
C LEU A 113 14.89 20.64 -10.78
N GLN A 114 15.92 20.24 -10.04
CA GLN A 114 17.26 19.99 -10.60
C GLN A 114 17.30 18.68 -11.39
N ILE A 115 16.62 17.66 -10.88
CA ILE A 115 16.52 16.33 -11.47
C ILE A 115 15.15 16.22 -12.16
N ALA A 116 15.11 15.52 -13.30
CA ALA A 116 13.86 15.20 -13.96
C ALA A 116 13.02 14.29 -13.06
N PRO A 117 11.73 14.57 -12.85
CA PRO A 117 10.82 13.59 -12.27
C PRO A 117 10.90 12.25 -13.00
N LEU A 118 10.72 11.16 -12.28
CA LEU A 118 10.65 9.83 -12.85
C LEU A 118 9.22 9.59 -13.34
N VAL A 119 9.07 9.22 -14.62
CA VAL A 119 7.79 8.79 -15.18
C VAL A 119 7.88 7.32 -15.53
N GLU A 120 6.93 6.54 -15.03
CA GLU A 120 6.83 5.10 -15.25
C GLU A 120 5.45 4.75 -15.77
N TYR A 121 5.38 3.74 -16.65
CA TYR A 121 4.12 3.17 -17.08
C TYR A 121 3.72 2.04 -16.15
N ILE A 122 2.50 2.11 -15.63
CA ILE A 122 1.87 1.08 -14.82
C ILE A 122 0.75 0.49 -15.68
N GLY A 123 1.08 -0.61 -16.36
CA GLY A 123 0.10 -1.36 -17.12
C GLY A 123 0.63 -2.77 -17.44
N PRO A 124 -0.28 -3.69 -17.78
CA PRO A 124 0.02 -5.11 -17.73
C PRO A 124 0.97 -5.58 -18.84
N ASN A 125 1.06 -4.90 -19.99
CA ASN A 125 1.62 -5.53 -21.21
C ASN A 125 2.32 -4.57 -22.19
N ALA A 126 2.89 -3.46 -21.73
CA ALA A 126 3.66 -2.57 -22.59
C ALA A 126 4.98 -2.13 -21.95
N VAL A 127 6.06 -2.22 -22.71
CA VAL A 127 7.32 -1.56 -22.35
C VAL A 127 7.29 -0.16 -22.94
N VAL A 128 7.26 0.84 -22.06
CA VAL A 128 7.25 2.24 -22.45
C VAL A 128 8.59 2.87 -22.08
N ILE A 129 9.30 3.39 -23.08
CA ILE A 129 10.55 4.12 -22.86
C ILE A 129 10.26 5.61 -22.83
N PHE A 130 10.64 6.26 -21.73
CA PHE A 130 10.54 7.71 -21.56
C PHE A 130 11.89 8.36 -21.77
N LYS A 131 11.92 9.48 -22.51
CA LYS A 131 13.11 10.34 -22.62
C LYS A 131 12.77 11.72 -22.08
N PRO A 132 13.25 12.08 -20.87
CA PRO A 132 12.99 13.40 -20.29
C PRO A 132 13.78 14.49 -21.01
N LYS A 133 13.15 15.65 -21.20
CA LYS A 133 13.76 16.86 -21.73
C LYS A 133 13.24 18.05 -20.94
N ARG A 134 14.16 18.89 -20.45
CA ARG A 134 13.79 20.15 -19.79
C ARG A 134 13.38 21.20 -20.82
N LEU A 135 12.26 21.85 -20.59
CA LEU A 135 11.79 23.02 -21.35
C LEU A 135 11.87 24.28 -20.49
N LYS A 136 11.47 25.42 -21.07
CA LYS A 136 11.36 26.70 -20.34
C LYS A 136 10.22 26.63 -19.31
N ASN A 137 10.22 27.56 -18.35
CA ASN A 137 9.15 27.74 -17.36
C ASN A 137 8.87 26.52 -16.47
N ASN A 138 9.93 25.83 -16.02
CA ASN A 138 9.80 24.66 -15.13
C ASN A 138 8.93 23.53 -15.70
N VAL A 139 9.05 23.28 -17.00
CA VAL A 139 8.33 22.20 -17.68
C VAL A 139 9.27 21.06 -18.03
N TRP A 140 8.84 19.84 -17.74
CA TRP A 140 9.50 18.61 -18.20
C TRP A 140 8.66 17.95 -19.28
N LEU A 141 9.29 17.69 -20.42
CA LEU A 141 8.71 16.94 -21.53
C LEU A 141 9.23 15.51 -21.50
N TYR A 142 8.32 14.54 -21.60
CA TYR A 142 8.65 13.13 -21.75
C TYR A 142 8.10 12.64 -23.08
N ASN A 143 9.01 12.32 -23.99
CA ASN A 143 8.65 11.62 -25.21
C ASN A 143 8.58 10.13 -24.91
N PHE A 144 7.48 9.48 -25.25
CA PHE A 144 7.30 8.06 -25.03
C PHE A 144 6.84 7.33 -26.29
N LYS A 145 7.31 6.08 -26.41
CA LYS A 145 6.91 5.14 -27.46
C LYS A 145 6.65 3.79 -26.81
N GLU A 146 5.55 3.18 -27.19
CA GLU A 146 5.18 1.83 -26.76
C GLU A 146 5.92 0.81 -27.64
N LEU A 147 6.74 -0.02 -27.01
CA LEU A 147 7.47 -1.10 -27.66
C LEU A 147 6.73 -2.41 -27.42
N GLY A 148 5.85 -2.76 -28.35
CA GLY A 148 5.10 -4.01 -28.34
C GLY A 148 3.79 -3.91 -27.56
N THR A 149 2.70 -4.28 -28.22
CA THR A 149 1.41 -4.56 -27.60
C THR A 149 1.19 -6.06 -27.66
N HIS A 150 1.28 -6.76 -26.53
CA HIS A 150 0.68 -8.10 -26.46
C HIS A 150 -0.83 -7.91 -26.36
N THR A 151 -1.51 -8.16 -27.48
CA THR A 151 -2.97 -8.09 -27.64
C THR A 151 -3.64 -9.12 -26.74
N THR A 152 -3.86 -8.75 -25.48
CA THR A 152 -4.88 -9.39 -24.66
C THR A 152 -6.11 -8.51 -24.70
N ASN A 153 -7.24 -9.10 -25.07
CA ASN A 153 -8.51 -8.43 -25.39
C ASN A 153 -9.23 -7.85 -24.15
N ARG A 154 -8.49 -7.51 -23.10
CA ARG A 154 -9.02 -6.92 -21.86
C ARG A 154 -8.65 -5.44 -21.83
N GLN A 155 -9.67 -4.58 -21.85
CA GLN A 155 -9.53 -3.16 -21.53
C GLN A 155 -9.17 -3.03 -20.05
N PHE A 156 -7.88 -3.04 -19.74
CA PHE A 156 -7.41 -2.53 -18.46
C PHE A 156 -7.17 -1.04 -18.60
N ASP A 157 -7.57 -0.27 -17.60
CA ASP A 157 -7.16 1.12 -17.51
C ASP A 157 -5.64 1.18 -17.37
N GLU A 158 -5.03 2.06 -18.17
CA GLU A 158 -3.59 2.24 -18.21
C GLU A 158 -3.19 3.49 -17.43
N PHE A 159 -2.15 3.36 -16.61
CA PHE A 159 -1.72 4.43 -15.71
C PHE A 159 -0.27 4.80 -15.95
N PHE A 160 0.05 6.04 -15.60
CA PHE A 160 1.42 6.49 -15.42
C PHE A 160 1.64 6.87 -13.96
N ARG A 161 2.84 6.61 -13.46
CA ARG A 161 3.31 7.13 -12.17
C ARG A 161 4.36 8.19 -12.42
N LEU A 162 4.19 9.33 -11.74
CA LEU A 162 5.17 10.42 -11.70
C LEU A 162 5.73 10.50 -10.28
N GLU A 163 7.04 10.51 -10.13
CA GLU A 163 7.74 10.57 -8.85
C GLU A 163 8.81 11.67 -8.85
N ILE A 164 8.92 12.43 -7.76
CA ILE A 164 10.00 13.41 -7.61
C ILE A 164 11.23 12.74 -7.02
N LEU A 165 12.34 12.85 -7.76
CA LEU A 165 13.65 12.46 -7.30
C LEU A 165 14.26 13.63 -6.50
N LYS A 166 14.68 13.36 -5.26
CA LYS A 166 15.43 14.29 -4.40
C LYS A 166 16.92 14.11 -4.61
#